data_AF-A0A9E3GSU2-F1
#
_entry.id   AF-A0A9E3GSU2-F1
#
_cell.length_a   1.000
_cell.length_b   1.000
_cell.length_c   1.000
_cell.angle_alpha   90.00
_cell.angle_beta   90.00
_cell.angle_gamma   90.00
#
_symmetry.space_group_name_H-M   'P 1'
#
loop_
_entity.id
_entity.type
_entity.pdbx_description
1 polymer ?
#
loop_
_entity_poly.entity_id
_entity_poly.type
_entity_poly.pdbx_seq_one_letter_code
_entity_poly.pdbx_strand_id
1 'polypeptide(L)'
;MSEAPDVLPRRPLGSDDPAALQAQVLAYARDLRVALERGREATRDLARTHLETVAALAAAVDVRDEVTGGHVYRVANYGTVLARDLEPALVDDPQLVYGFLLHDIGKLAIPDAVLRKDGPL
;
A
#
# COMPACT_ATOMS: atom_id res chain seq x y z
N MET A 1 -2.31 -5.90 26.19
CA MET A 1 -3.77 -5.92 26.49
C MET A 1 -4.33 -4.58 26.02
N SER A 2 -4.84 -4.55 24.78
CA SER A 2 -5.42 -3.35 24.17
C SER A 2 -6.93 -3.52 24.24
N GLU A 3 -7.62 -2.69 25.02
CA GLU A 3 -9.08 -2.64 25.06
C GLU A 3 -9.60 -2.28 23.66
N ALA A 4 -10.41 -3.16 23.09
CA ALA A 4 -11.17 -2.84 21.89
C ALA A 4 -12.10 -1.65 22.20
N PRO A 5 -12.18 -0.63 21.35
CA PRO A 5 -13.11 0.46 21.57
C PRO A 5 -14.54 -0.11 21.60
N ASP A 6 -15.33 0.29 22.59
CA ASP A 6 -16.74 -0.09 22.74
C ASP A 6 -17.55 0.62 21.63
N VAL A 7 -17.62 0.02 20.44
CA VAL A 7 -18.19 0.66 19.22
C VAL A 7 -19.70 0.48 19.09
N LEU A 8 -20.38 -0.20 20.03
CA LEU A 8 -21.82 -0.46 19.90
C LEU A 8 -22.63 0.13 21.06
N PRO A 9 -23.56 1.07 20.79
CA PRO A 9 -24.48 1.54 21.82
C PRO A 9 -25.33 0.38 22.30
N ARG A 10 -25.19 0.01 23.58
CA ARG A 10 -25.91 -1.11 24.24
C ARG A 10 -27.41 -0.89 24.43
N ARG A 11 -28.02 0.13 23.80
CA ARG A 11 -29.42 0.49 23.99
C ARG A 11 -30.21 0.23 22.70
N PRO A 12 -31.27 -0.61 22.73
CA PRO A 12 -32.08 -0.85 21.55
C PRO A 12 -32.68 0.46 21.02
N LEU A 13 -32.77 0.57 19.69
CA LEU A 13 -33.57 1.60 19.02
C LEU A 13 -35.03 1.45 19.48
N GLY A 14 -35.59 2.49 20.08
CA GLY A 14 -36.95 2.45 20.61
C GLY A 14 -37.13 3.38 21.80
N SER A 15 -37.25 4.68 21.53
CA SER A 15 -37.90 5.62 22.44
C SER A 15 -39.18 6.10 21.76
N ASP A 16 -40.29 6.11 22.49
CA ASP A 16 -41.55 6.73 22.02
C ASP A 16 -41.42 8.27 21.89
N ASP A 17 -40.30 8.84 22.36
CA ASP A 17 -39.94 10.24 22.22
C ASP A 17 -39.17 10.49 20.90
N PRO A 18 -39.73 11.28 19.96
CA PRO A 18 -39.08 11.65 18.70
C PRO A 18 -37.75 12.38 18.88
N ALA A 19 -37.58 13.18 19.94
CA ALA A 19 -36.36 13.95 20.17
C ALA A 19 -35.20 13.03 20.59
N ALA A 20 -35.47 12.04 21.45
CA ALA A 20 -34.50 11.03 21.86
C ALA A 20 -34.07 10.14 20.67
N LEU A 21 -35.01 9.75 19.80
CA LEU A 21 -34.69 9.00 18.58
C LEU A 21 -33.81 9.83 17.63
N GLN A 22 -34.14 11.11 17.44
CA GLN A 22 -33.35 12.00 16.59
C GLN A 22 -31.92 12.19 17.13
N ALA A 23 -31.76 12.36 18.45
CA ALA A 23 -30.45 12.43 19.09
C ALA A 23 -29.64 11.14 18.89
N GLN A 24 -30.28 9.96 19.00
CA GLN A 24 -29.65 8.67 18.79
C GLN A 24 -29.17 8.48 17.35
N VAL A 25 -29.98 8.86 16.35
CA VAL A 25 -29.59 8.80 14.93
C VAL A 25 -28.39 9.70 14.65
N LEU A 26 -28.37 10.91 15.21
CA LEU A 26 -27.24 11.84 15.04
C LEU A 26 -25.95 11.32 15.70
N ALA A 27 -26.06 10.69 16.88
CA ALA A 27 -24.94 10.03 17.53
C ALA A 27 -24.39 8.88 16.67
N TYR A 28 -25.27 8.00 16.19
CA TYR A 28 -24.89 6.90 15.30
C TYR A 28 -24.23 7.39 14.00
N ALA A 29 -24.78 8.42 13.35
CA ALA A 29 -24.21 8.98 12.13
C ALA A 29 -22.81 9.57 12.36
N ARG A 30 -22.56 10.14 13.54
CA ARG A 30 -21.24 10.64 13.94
C ARG A 30 -20.25 9.48 14.14
N ASP A 31 -20.64 8.47 14.89
CA ASP A 31 -19.78 7.31 15.17
C ASP A 31 -19.43 6.55 13.89
N LEU A 32 -20.41 6.37 13.01
CA LEU A 32 -20.19 5.78 11.69
C LEU A 32 -19.20 6.59 10.85
N ARG A 33 -19.32 7.93 10.85
CA ARG A 33 -18.37 8.80 10.13
C ARG A 33 -16.95 8.60 10.66
N VAL A 34 -16.76 8.63 11.98
CA VAL A 34 -15.45 8.44 12.62
C VAL A 34 -14.87 7.06 12.29
N ALA A 35 -15.69 6.00 12.34
CA ALA A 35 -15.26 4.65 11.99
C ALA A 35 -14.81 4.53 10.52
N LEU A 36 -15.55 5.14 9.59
CA LEU A 36 -15.20 5.16 8.17
C LEU A 36 -13.93 5.98 7.90
N GLU A 37 -13.73 7.10 8.59
CA GLU A 37 -12.51 7.91 8.49
C GLU A 37 -11.28 7.13 8.95
N ARG A 38 -11.37 6.48 10.13
CA ARG A 38 -10.31 5.60 10.65
C ARG A 38 -10.00 4.44 9.71
N GLY A 39 -11.03 3.81 9.15
CA GLY A 39 -10.86 2.73 8.18
C GLY A 39 -10.10 3.20 6.95
N ARG A 40 -10.47 4.35 6.38
CA ARG A 40 -9.79 4.95 5.23
C ARG A 40 -8.35 5.33 5.54
N GLU A 41 -8.09 5.90 6.71
CA GLU A 41 -6.74 6.25 7.14
C GLU A 41 -5.86 5.01 7.28
N ALA A 42 -6.35 3.97 7.96
CA ALA A 42 -5.64 2.70 8.09
C ALA A 42 -5.32 2.06 6.72
N THR A 43 -6.26 2.09 5.77
CA THR A 43 -6.00 1.59 4.40
C THR A 43 -4.92 2.40 3.70
N ARG A 44 -4.93 3.74 3.83
CA ARG A 44 -3.90 4.61 3.22
C ARG A 44 -2.52 4.36 3.83
N ASP A 45 -2.46 4.24 5.16
CA ASP A 45 -1.21 3.95 5.86
C ASP A 45 -0.64 2.60 5.44
N LEU A 46 -1.49 1.57 5.34
CA LEU A 46 -1.08 0.25 4.85
C LEU A 46 -0.50 0.32 3.44
N ALA A 47 -1.19 1.02 2.52
CA ALA A 47 -0.73 1.18 1.14
C ALA A 47 0.61 1.92 1.07
N ARG A 48 0.79 2.98 1.87
CA ARG A 48 2.05 3.72 1.98
C ARG A 48 3.17 2.81 2.48
N THR A 49 2.97 2.11 3.59
CA THR A 49 3.99 1.23 4.18
C THR A 49 4.36 0.08 3.23
N HIS A 50 3.41 -0.44 2.45
CA HIS A 50 3.70 -1.40 1.38
C HIS A 50 4.65 -0.81 0.34
N LEU A 51 4.34 0.38 -0.18
CA LEU A 51 5.19 1.05 -1.17
C LEU A 51 6.60 1.34 -0.61
N GLU A 52 6.69 1.82 0.64
CA GLU A 52 7.97 2.06 1.32
C GLU A 52 8.81 0.77 1.45
N THR A 53 8.17 -0.34 1.80
CA THR A 53 8.82 -1.65 1.91
C THR A 53 9.34 -2.12 0.55
N VAL A 54 8.52 -2.02 -0.50
CA VAL A 54 8.90 -2.37 -1.88
C VAL A 54 10.07 -1.50 -2.35
N ALA A 55 10.01 -0.20 -2.12
CA ALA A 55 11.08 0.72 -2.49
C ALA A 55 12.39 0.43 -1.75
N ALA A 56 12.33 0.06 -0.46
CA ALA A 56 13.50 -0.32 0.30
C ALA A 56 14.17 -1.61 -0.24
N LEU A 57 13.37 -2.61 -0.62
CA LEU A 57 13.87 -3.84 -1.25
C LEU A 57 14.49 -3.56 -2.62
N ALA A 58 13.84 -2.75 -3.44
CA ALA A 58 14.35 -2.30 -4.73
C ALA A 58 15.70 -1.58 -4.58
N ALA A 59 15.82 -0.67 -3.60
CA ALA A 59 17.06 0.02 -3.30
C ALA A 59 18.17 -0.94 -2.84
N ALA A 60 17.84 -1.97 -2.06
CA ALA A 60 18.80 -2.99 -1.64
C ALA A 60 19.35 -3.79 -2.84
N VAL A 61 18.52 -4.07 -3.85
CA VAL A 61 18.95 -4.69 -5.11
C VAL A 61 19.89 -3.75 -5.88
N ASP A 62 19.48 -2.49 -6.05
CA ASP A 62 20.22 -1.44 -6.80
C ASP A 62 21.58 -1.10 -6.17
N VAL A 63 21.74 -1.26 -4.85
CA VAL A 63 23.05 -1.09 -4.18
C VAL A 63 24.01 -2.25 -4.49
N ARG A 64 23.46 -3.44 -4.72
CA ARG A 64 24.26 -4.66 -4.90
C ARG A 64 24.65 -4.89 -6.35
N ASP A 65 23.79 -4.46 -7.26
CA ASP A 65 23.99 -4.45 -8.69
C ASP A 65 24.67 -3.12 -9.05
N GLU A 66 25.88 -3.13 -9.63
CA GLU A 66 26.71 -1.93 -9.83
C GLU A 66 26.14 -0.91 -10.84
N VAL A 67 24.88 -1.11 -11.25
CA VAL A 67 24.14 -0.28 -12.18
C VAL A 67 23.76 1.02 -11.46
N THR A 68 24.20 2.14 -12.02
CA THR A 68 23.99 3.53 -11.55
C THR A 68 22.71 3.74 -10.74
N GLY A 69 22.85 4.42 -9.60
CA GLY A 69 21.75 4.72 -8.69
C GLY A 69 20.48 5.21 -9.40
N GLY A 70 19.37 4.59 -9.02
CA GLY A 70 18.03 4.94 -9.49
C GLY A 70 17.64 4.33 -10.84
N HIS A 71 18.36 3.32 -11.32
CA HIS A 71 17.96 2.52 -12.48
C HIS A 71 16.55 1.95 -12.30
N VAL A 72 16.29 1.36 -11.13
CA VAL A 72 15.00 0.74 -10.81
C VAL A 72 13.84 1.74 -10.90
N TYR A 73 14.03 2.99 -10.46
CA TYR A 73 13.02 4.05 -10.59
C TYR A 73 12.80 4.48 -12.05
N ARG A 74 13.86 4.51 -12.87
CA ARG A 74 13.72 4.82 -14.31
C ARG A 74 12.92 3.73 -15.02
N VAL A 75 13.21 2.46 -14.75
CA VAL A 75 12.46 1.31 -15.31
C VAL A 75 10.99 1.40 -14.91
N ALA A 76 10.69 1.64 -13.62
CA ALA A 76 9.31 1.80 -13.16
C ALA A 76 8.58 2.97 -13.84
N ASN A 77 9.26 4.10 -14.02
CA ASN A 77 8.67 5.25 -14.71
C ASN A 77 8.39 4.95 -16.19
N TYR A 78 9.36 4.39 -16.92
CA TYR A 78 9.18 4.03 -18.33
C TYR A 78 8.09 2.97 -18.51
N GLY A 79 8.09 1.92 -17.69
CA GLY A 79 7.06 0.89 -17.71
C GLY A 79 5.67 1.45 -17.45
N THR A 80 5.53 2.38 -16.49
CA THR A 80 4.24 3.04 -16.19
C THR A 80 3.77 3.90 -17.35
N VAL A 81 4.66 4.65 -18.00
CA VAL A 81 4.31 5.45 -19.19
C VAL A 81 3.85 4.54 -20.33
N LEU A 82 4.57 3.45 -20.60
CA LEU A 82 4.19 2.50 -21.64
C LEU A 82 2.86 1.80 -21.34
N ALA A 83 2.63 1.40 -20.07
CA ALA A 83 1.38 0.76 -19.67
C ALA A 83 0.17 1.67 -19.84
N ARG A 84 0.33 2.99 -19.69
CA ARG A 84 -0.76 3.96 -19.96
C ARG A 84 -1.26 3.93 -21.39
N ASP A 85 -0.38 3.65 -22.34
CA ASP A 85 -0.73 3.64 -23.77
C ASP A 85 -1.16 2.23 -24.23
N LEU A 86 -0.59 1.18 -23.65
CA LEU A 86 -0.80 -0.20 -24.09
C LEU A 86 -1.87 -0.95 -23.30
N GLU A 87 -1.90 -0.78 -21.98
CA GLU A 87 -2.78 -1.50 -21.04
C GLU A 87 -3.32 -0.55 -19.96
N PRO A 88 -4.17 0.44 -20.32
CA PRO A 88 -4.61 1.48 -19.40
C PRO A 88 -5.31 0.93 -18.14
N ALA A 89 -5.94 -0.24 -18.26
CA ALA A 89 -6.63 -0.91 -17.16
C ALA A 89 -5.70 -1.31 -16.01
N LEU A 90 -4.38 -1.44 -16.26
CA LEU A 90 -3.39 -1.83 -15.25
C LEU A 90 -2.73 -0.64 -14.55
N VAL A 91 -2.92 0.59 -15.04
CA VAL A 91 -2.21 1.77 -14.54
C VAL A 91 -2.60 2.12 -13.11
N ASP A 92 -3.87 1.87 -12.76
CA ASP A 92 -4.39 2.11 -11.41
C ASP A 92 -4.06 0.96 -10.44
N ASP A 93 -3.50 -0.14 -10.95
CA ASP A 93 -3.06 -1.26 -10.12
C ASP A 93 -1.66 -0.98 -9.54
N PRO A 94 -1.52 -0.79 -8.21
CA PRO A 94 -0.22 -0.58 -7.59
C PRO A 94 0.73 -1.77 -7.79
N GLN A 95 0.20 -2.98 -8.04
CA GLN A 95 1.02 -4.16 -8.30
C GLN A 95 1.87 -4.02 -9.57
N LEU A 96 1.41 -3.26 -10.57
CA LEU A 96 2.18 -3.01 -11.78
C LEU A 96 3.50 -2.28 -11.45
N VAL A 97 3.41 -1.21 -10.65
CA VAL A 97 4.57 -0.43 -10.21
C VAL A 97 5.48 -1.27 -9.32
N TYR A 98 4.90 -2.09 -8.43
CA TYR A 98 5.67 -3.02 -7.59
C TYR A 98 6.45 -4.03 -8.44
N GLY A 99 5.83 -4.56 -9.50
CA GLY A 99 6.48 -5.46 -10.45
C GLY A 99 7.71 -4.83 -11.09
N PHE A 100 7.62 -3.59 -11.56
CA PHE A 100 8.79 -2.90 -12.13
C PHE A 100 9.89 -2.65 -11.10
N LEU A 101 9.52 -2.25 -9.87
CA LEU A 101 10.49 -2.02 -8.80
C LEU A 101 11.18 -3.30 -8.34
N LEU A 102 10.50 -4.45 -8.36
CA LEU A 102 11.00 -5.71 -7.81
C LEU A 102 11.44 -6.73 -8.87
N HIS A 103 11.44 -6.37 -10.16
CA HIS A 103 11.71 -7.33 -11.24
C HIS A 103 13.01 -8.13 -11.03
N ASP A 104 14.01 -7.49 -10.43
CA ASP A 104 15.34 -8.05 -10.16
C ASP A 104 15.57 -8.43 -8.69
N ILE A 105 14.53 -8.51 -7.85
CA ILE A 105 14.67 -8.87 -6.42
C ILE A 105 15.37 -10.23 -6.21
N GLY A 106 15.22 -11.15 -7.17
CA GLY A 106 15.89 -12.45 -7.17
C GLY A 106 17.42 -12.35 -7.15
N LYS A 107 18.01 -11.25 -7.64
CA LYS A 107 19.45 -11.01 -7.56
C LYS A 107 19.94 -11.08 -6.12
N LEU A 108 19.13 -10.73 -5.11
CA LEU A 108 19.51 -10.82 -3.70
C LEU A 108 19.93 -12.24 -3.25
N ALA A 109 19.45 -13.29 -3.91
CA ALA A 109 19.81 -14.68 -3.57
C ALA A 109 21.07 -15.19 -4.30
N ILE A 110 21.59 -14.46 -5.28
CA ILE A 110 22.72 -14.91 -6.11
C ILE A 110 24.04 -14.61 -5.39
N PRO A 111 25.00 -15.57 -5.32
CA PRO A 111 26.33 -15.29 -4.76
C PRO A 111 27.11 -14.25 -5.57
N ASP A 112 27.89 -13.41 -4.89
CA ASP A 112 28.69 -12.35 -5.52
C ASP A 112 29.67 -12.90 -6.58
N ALA A 113 30.24 -14.10 -6.36
CA ALA A 113 31.13 -14.74 -7.33
C ALA A 113 30.45 -15.07 -8.68
N VAL A 114 29.13 -15.19 -8.69
CA VAL A 114 28.33 -15.36 -9.90
C VAL A 114 27.86 -14.00 -10.42
N LEU A 115 27.34 -13.14 -9.54
CA LEU A 115 26.77 -11.85 -9.94
C LEU A 115 27.83 -10.86 -10.47
N ARG A 116 29.04 -10.87 -9.92
CA ARG A 116 30.16 -9.98 -10.27
C ARG A 116 31.23 -10.68 -11.11
N LYS A 117 30.88 -11.73 -11.85
CA LYS A 117 31.84 -12.45 -12.69
C LYS A 117 32.25 -11.55 -13.87
N ASP A 118 33.53 -11.22 -13.99
CA ASP A 118 34.10 -10.51 -15.14
C ASP A 118 34.27 -11.45 -16.34
N GLY A 119 33.15 -11.90 -16.93
CA GLY A 119 33.13 -12.78 -18.10
C GLY A 119 31.82 -13.54 -18.27
N PRO A 120 31.65 -14.27 -19.39
CA PRO A 120 30.46 -15.11 -19.60
C PRO A 120 30.31 -16.15 -18.49
N LEU A 121 29.06 -16.46 -18.13
CA LEU A 121 28.69 -17.44 -17.11
C LEU A 121 29.27 -18.84 -17.40
#